data_AF-A0A4S2KRW4-F1
#
_entry.id   AF-A0A4S2KRW4-F1
#
_cell.length_a   1.000
_cell.length_b   1.000
_cell.length_c   1.000
_cell.angle_alpha   90.00
_cell.angle_beta   90.00
_cell.angle_gamma   90.00
#
_symmetry.space_group_name_H-M   'P 1'
#
loop_
_entity.id
_entity.type
_entity.pdbx_description
1 polymer ?
#
loop_
_entity_poly.entity_id
_entity_poly.type
_entity_poly.pdbx_seq_one_letter_code
_entity_poly.pdbx_strand_id
1 'polypeptide(L)'
;MDHDRSSGEGVGPQEYTLIKMKVLRPQKIMSFDDKSVYLVAATLKPETMYGQTNCWVHPDISYIAYNLACGDVYISTERAARNMSYQGFFKEEGKIDVVGKFMGKDLLGLELEAPLTFNKVIYTLPMLTIKEDKGTGIVTSVPSDSPDDYAALVDLKKKQPLREKYGITDEMVLPYNPITYALPILTIKEDKDTGIVTSVPSDSPDDYAALVDLKKKQPLREKYGITDEMVLPYNPIPIIQVPEFGNLLAVTLYEQLKIQSQNDKVKLAEAKEIAYLKGFYDGVLLVGPHKGKKIQDIKKLVQKEMVNSGEAVIYYEPEKTIISRSNDECVVALCNQWYLDYGEENWKKETLEALKNLDTFHDEVRKNFLACFDWLHEHACSRTYGLGTKLPWDESWLIESLSDSTIYMAYYTITYLL
;
A
#
# COMPACT_ATOMS: atom_id res chain seq x y z
N MET A 1 2.04 -24.75 -1.81
CA MET A 1 3.18 -23.83 -2.03
C MET A 1 3.43 -23.63 -3.51
N ASP A 2 4.56 -23.08 -3.96
CA ASP A 2 4.78 -22.73 -5.38
C ASP A 2 4.45 -23.86 -6.35
N HIS A 3 4.86 -25.09 -6.04
CA HIS A 3 4.53 -26.27 -6.85
C HIS A 3 3.03 -26.64 -6.90
N ASP A 4 2.22 -26.12 -5.99
CA ASP A 4 0.75 -26.32 -5.98
C ASP A 4 0.00 -25.19 -6.69
N ARG A 5 0.72 -24.20 -7.24
CA ARG A 5 0.16 -23.08 -8.00
C ARG A 5 0.15 -23.41 -9.49
N SER A 6 -0.86 -22.93 -10.19
CA SER A 6 -0.91 -22.91 -11.66
C SER A 6 -0.47 -21.57 -12.24
N SER A 7 -0.58 -20.49 -11.46
CA SER A 7 -0.01 -19.17 -11.76
C SER A 7 0.40 -18.44 -10.47
N GLY A 8 1.34 -17.50 -10.57
CA GLY A 8 1.80 -16.71 -9.43
C GLY A 8 2.86 -17.41 -8.56
N GLU A 9 3.75 -18.19 -9.17
CA GLU A 9 4.97 -18.68 -8.49
C GLU A 9 5.80 -17.50 -7.97
N GLY A 10 6.30 -17.59 -6.73
CA GLY A 10 7.07 -16.52 -6.08
C GLY A 10 6.25 -15.33 -5.57
N VAL A 11 4.93 -15.30 -5.78
CA VAL A 11 4.05 -14.26 -5.21
C VAL A 11 3.83 -14.52 -3.72
N GLY A 12 4.11 -13.52 -2.89
CA GLY A 12 3.95 -13.60 -1.43
C GLY A 12 2.71 -12.86 -0.91
N PRO A 13 2.48 -12.92 0.40
CA PRO A 13 1.53 -12.05 1.08
C PRO A 13 2.05 -10.60 1.11
N GLN A 14 1.18 -9.65 0.81
CA GLN A 14 1.41 -8.22 0.97
C GLN A 14 0.58 -7.70 2.13
N GLU A 15 1.25 -7.04 3.08
CA GLU A 15 0.59 -6.40 4.23
C GLU A 15 0.00 -5.04 3.84
N TYR A 16 -1.26 -4.84 4.22
CA TYR A 16 -1.97 -3.57 4.16
C TYR A 16 -2.46 -3.16 5.55
N THR A 17 -2.59 -1.85 5.75
CA THR A 17 -3.33 -1.30 6.88
C THR A 17 -4.76 -1.04 6.43
N LEU A 18 -5.76 -1.69 7.04
CA LEU A 18 -7.17 -1.38 6.80
C LEU A 18 -7.62 -0.25 7.72
N ILE A 19 -7.90 0.90 7.14
CA ILE A 19 -8.43 2.06 7.84
C ILE A 19 -9.93 1.88 8.02
N LYS A 20 -10.41 1.95 9.26
CA LYS A 20 -11.83 1.82 9.59
C LYS A 20 -12.50 3.20 9.57
N MET A 21 -13.23 3.51 8.51
CA MET A 21 -14.03 4.74 8.43
C MET A 21 -15.46 4.47 8.86
N LYS A 22 -15.88 5.02 10.00
CA LYS A 22 -17.19 4.75 10.61
C LYS A 22 -18.30 5.45 9.83
N VAL A 23 -19.32 4.71 9.43
CA VAL A 23 -20.53 5.29 8.83
C VAL A 23 -21.38 5.92 9.92
N LEU A 24 -21.60 7.23 9.83
CA LEU A 24 -22.32 7.98 10.86
C LEU A 24 -23.84 7.74 10.83
N ARG A 25 -24.40 7.49 9.63
CA ARG A 25 -25.83 7.27 9.41
C ARG A 25 -26.08 6.03 8.54
N PRO A 26 -25.77 4.83 9.03
CA PRO A 26 -25.87 3.60 8.23
C PRO A 26 -27.30 3.31 7.76
N GLN A 27 -28.33 3.79 8.48
CA GLN A 27 -29.74 3.71 8.10
C GLN A 27 -30.08 4.33 6.73
N LYS A 28 -29.19 5.17 6.15
CA LYS A 28 -29.34 5.66 4.77
C LYS A 28 -29.25 4.54 3.73
N ILE A 29 -28.51 3.47 4.05
CA ILE A 29 -28.35 2.31 3.16
C ILE A 29 -29.11 1.09 3.70
N MET A 30 -29.05 0.81 5.00
CA MET A 30 -29.67 -0.35 5.64
C MET A 30 -29.66 -0.21 7.17
N SER A 31 -30.58 -0.88 7.86
CA SER A 31 -30.53 -1.02 9.32
C SER A 31 -29.55 -2.14 9.71
N PHE A 32 -28.71 -1.89 10.73
CA PHE A 32 -27.71 -2.85 11.22
C PHE A 32 -27.83 -3.15 12.72
N ASP A 33 -29.04 -3.09 13.28
CA ASP A 33 -29.33 -3.43 14.69
C ASP A 33 -28.40 -2.71 15.68
N ASP A 34 -28.23 -1.40 15.49
CA ASP A 34 -27.36 -0.51 16.29
C ASP A 34 -25.86 -0.86 16.30
N LYS A 35 -25.41 -1.75 15.41
CA LYS A 35 -23.98 -2.07 15.26
C LYS A 35 -23.20 -0.93 14.64
N SER A 36 -21.93 -0.82 15.01
CA SER A 36 -20.98 0.05 14.32
C SER A 36 -20.68 -0.50 12.93
N VAL A 37 -20.87 0.34 11.91
CA VAL A 37 -20.64 0.01 10.50
C VAL A 37 -19.42 0.78 10.00
N TYR A 38 -18.49 0.09 9.34
CA TYR A 38 -17.26 0.68 8.83
C TYR A 38 -17.07 0.39 7.34
N LEU A 39 -16.71 1.41 6.57
CA LEU A 39 -16.04 1.22 5.29
C LEU A 39 -14.56 0.98 5.58
N VAL A 40 -14.04 -0.14 5.11
CA VAL A 40 -12.63 -0.51 5.34
C VAL A 40 -11.82 -0.28 4.09
N ALA A 41 -10.83 0.61 4.16
CA ALA A 41 -9.98 0.97 3.03
C ALA A 41 -8.55 0.47 3.25
N ALA A 42 -8.00 -0.22 2.26
CA ALA A 42 -6.63 -0.72 2.32
C ALA A 42 -5.63 0.36 1.90
N THR A 43 -4.60 0.60 2.73
CA THR A 43 -3.50 1.51 2.40
C THR A 43 -2.13 0.91 2.73
N LEU A 44 -1.14 1.27 1.91
CA LEU A 44 0.28 1.00 2.17
C LEU A 44 0.98 2.18 2.84
N LYS A 45 0.28 3.30 3.06
CA LYS A 45 0.83 4.55 3.61
C LYS A 45 -0.04 5.07 4.76
N PRO A 46 -0.14 4.35 5.89
CA PRO A 46 -0.95 4.79 7.03
C PRO A 46 -0.54 6.16 7.59
N GLU A 47 0.72 6.57 7.41
CA GLU A 47 1.24 7.87 7.82
C GLU A 47 0.55 9.07 7.14
N THR A 48 -0.13 8.87 6.00
CA THR A 48 -0.77 9.97 5.26
C THR A 48 -2.22 10.25 5.72
N MET A 49 -2.77 9.45 6.63
CA MET A 49 -4.19 9.50 7.00
C MET A 49 -4.65 10.83 7.65
N TYR A 50 -3.73 11.67 8.12
CA TYR A 50 -4.02 13.03 8.56
C TYR A 50 -4.60 13.93 7.45
N GLY A 51 -4.26 13.63 6.18
CA GLY A 51 -4.66 14.41 5.01
C GLY A 51 -5.96 13.92 4.34
N GLN A 52 -6.75 13.05 5.00
CA GLN A 52 -7.95 12.52 4.37
C GLN A 52 -9.01 13.60 4.14
N THR A 53 -9.49 13.74 2.90
CA THR A 53 -10.57 14.65 2.52
C THR A 53 -11.89 13.95 2.26
N ASN A 54 -11.84 12.72 1.75
CA ASN A 54 -12.99 11.91 1.36
C ASN A 54 -12.61 10.42 1.30
N CYS A 55 -13.58 9.59 0.97
CA CYS A 55 -13.42 8.16 0.69
C CYS A 55 -13.80 7.92 -0.77
N TRP A 56 -13.04 7.13 -1.51
CA TRP A 56 -13.37 6.76 -2.88
C TRP A 56 -14.06 5.41 -2.96
N VAL A 57 -15.12 5.37 -3.77
CA VAL A 57 -15.89 4.16 -4.07
C VAL A 57 -16.14 4.12 -5.58
N HIS A 58 -16.01 2.95 -6.20
CA HIS A 58 -16.37 2.80 -7.61
C HIS A 58 -17.89 2.61 -7.73
N PRO A 59 -18.61 3.44 -8.50
CA PRO A 59 -20.08 3.39 -8.54
C PRO A 59 -20.65 2.05 -9.06
N ASP A 60 -19.92 1.38 -9.95
CA ASP A 60 -20.36 0.16 -10.62
C ASP A 60 -19.76 -1.15 -10.04
N ILE A 61 -18.96 -1.08 -8.97
CA ILE A 61 -18.47 -2.28 -8.28
C ILE A 61 -19.52 -2.78 -7.28
N SER A 62 -19.61 -4.10 -7.09
CA SER A 62 -20.44 -4.71 -6.07
C SER A 62 -19.72 -4.80 -4.72
N TYR A 63 -20.41 -4.38 -3.66
CA TYR A 63 -19.94 -4.41 -2.28
C TYR A 63 -20.90 -5.23 -1.42
N ILE A 64 -20.37 -5.77 -0.32
CA ILE A 64 -21.15 -6.50 0.68
C ILE A 64 -20.90 -5.91 2.07
N ALA A 65 -21.93 -5.92 2.90
CA ALA A 65 -21.80 -5.73 4.35
C ALA A 65 -21.81 -7.09 5.04
N TYR A 66 -20.95 -7.28 6.04
CA TYR A 66 -20.83 -8.55 6.76
C TYR A 66 -20.49 -8.36 8.23
N ASN A 67 -20.99 -9.27 9.07
CA ASN A 67 -20.71 -9.27 10.51
C ASN A 67 -19.31 -9.86 10.81
N LEU A 68 -18.61 -9.23 11.75
CA LEU A 68 -17.34 -9.72 12.28
C LEU A 68 -17.49 -10.43 13.62
N ALA A 69 -16.45 -11.16 14.02
CA ALA A 69 -16.37 -11.80 15.33
C ALA A 69 -16.44 -10.78 16.49
N CYS A 70 -15.90 -9.57 16.29
CA CYS A 70 -15.91 -8.49 17.28
C CYS A 70 -17.27 -7.80 17.43
N GLY A 71 -18.26 -8.10 16.58
CA GLY A 71 -19.59 -7.49 16.59
C GLY A 71 -19.75 -6.28 15.66
N ASP A 72 -18.66 -5.75 15.10
CA ASP A 72 -18.70 -4.70 14.07
C ASP A 72 -19.23 -5.26 12.72
N VAL A 73 -19.69 -4.36 11.85
CA VAL A 73 -20.03 -4.65 10.45
C VAL A 73 -19.03 -3.93 9.54
N TYR A 74 -18.41 -4.67 8.63
CA TYR A 74 -17.55 -4.10 7.59
C TYR A 74 -18.25 -4.09 6.25
N ILE A 75 -17.95 -3.07 5.42
CA ILE A 75 -18.34 -2.96 4.02
C ILE A 75 -17.06 -3.00 3.16
N SER A 76 -17.01 -3.96 2.24
CA SER A 76 -15.93 -4.11 1.23
C SER A 76 -16.42 -4.91 0.04
N THR A 77 -15.56 -5.19 -0.94
CA THR A 77 -15.83 -6.23 -1.96
C THR A 77 -15.92 -7.62 -1.31
N GLU A 78 -16.62 -8.54 -1.98
CA GLU A 78 -16.75 -9.94 -1.54
C GLU A 78 -15.41 -10.68 -1.55
N ARG A 79 -14.52 -10.35 -2.51
CA ARG A 79 -13.17 -10.89 -2.57
C ARG A 79 -12.34 -10.54 -1.33
N ALA A 80 -12.39 -9.29 -0.89
CA ALA A 80 -11.69 -8.85 0.31
C ALA A 80 -12.25 -9.52 1.56
N ALA A 81 -13.58 -9.65 1.66
CA ALA A 81 -14.23 -10.36 2.75
C ALA A 81 -13.85 -11.86 2.79
N ARG A 82 -13.75 -12.52 1.63
CA ARG A 82 -13.24 -13.89 1.51
C ARG A 82 -11.83 -13.99 2.08
N ASN A 83 -10.94 -13.08 1.70
CA ASN A 83 -9.57 -13.09 2.20
C ASN A 83 -9.52 -12.84 3.73
N MET A 84 -10.28 -11.88 4.24
CA MET A 84 -10.43 -11.66 5.70
C MET A 84 -11.01 -12.88 6.44
N SER A 85 -11.88 -13.67 5.79
CA SER A 85 -12.49 -14.87 6.39
C SER A 85 -11.49 -15.97 6.75
N TYR A 86 -10.29 -15.93 6.19
CA TYR A 86 -9.18 -16.83 6.55
C TYR A 86 -8.14 -16.16 7.45
N GLN A 87 -8.36 -14.93 7.92
CA GLN A 87 -7.39 -14.14 8.72
C GLN A 87 -7.89 -13.86 10.15
N GLY A 88 -8.87 -14.62 10.64
CA GLY A 88 -9.38 -14.49 12.00
C GLY A 88 -10.38 -13.34 12.24
N PHE A 89 -10.92 -12.74 11.18
CA PHE A 89 -11.91 -11.66 11.28
C PHE A 89 -13.33 -12.17 11.65
N PHE A 90 -13.63 -13.43 11.33
CA PHE A 90 -14.95 -14.03 11.46
C PHE A 90 -14.98 -15.08 12.57
N LYS A 91 -16.18 -15.42 13.04
CA LYS A 91 -16.37 -16.43 14.10
C LYS A 91 -15.97 -17.84 13.66
N GLU A 92 -16.20 -18.13 12.37
CA GLU A 92 -15.87 -19.39 11.72
C GLU A 92 -15.02 -19.05 10.49
N GLU A 93 -13.89 -19.74 10.32
CA GLU A 93 -12.99 -19.55 9.19
C GLU A 93 -13.70 -19.87 7.86
N GLY A 94 -13.46 -19.06 6.82
CA GLY A 94 -14.02 -19.25 5.49
C GLY A 94 -15.53 -18.93 5.37
N LYS A 95 -16.21 -18.58 6.46
CA LYS A 95 -17.66 -18.34 6.48
C LYS A 95 -17.98 -16.86 6.67
N ILE A 96 -18.40 -16.22 5.59
CA ILE A 96 -18.78 -14.81 5.57
C ILE A 96 -20.26 -14.68 5.95
N ASP A 97 -20.55 -14.00 7.05
CA ASP A 97 -21.92 -13.67 7.48
C ASP A 97 -22.40 -12.37 6.81
N VAL A 98 -22.85 -12.49 5.55
CA VAL A 98 -23.31 -11.36 4.73
C VAL A 98 -24.68 -10.87 5.21
N VAL A 99 -24.76 -9.58 5.55
CA VAL A 99 -25.98 -8.91 5.99
C VAL A 99 -26.58 -7.95 4.97
N GLY A 100 -25.81 -7.56 3.94
CA GLY A 100 -26.28 -6.65 2.89
C GLY A 100 -25.43 -6.70 1.63
N LYS A 101 -26.02 -6.34 0.49
CA LYS A 101 -25.33 -6.20 -0.81
C LYS A 101 -25.67 -4.85 -1.43
N PHE A 102 -24.67 -4.19 -2.00
CA PHE A 102 -24.79 -2.83 -2.52
C PHE A 102 -24.02 -2.72 -3.84
N MET A 103 -24.50 -1.87 -4.74
CA MET A 103 -23.64 -1.29 -5.77
C MET A 103 -22.92 -0.08 -5.17
N GLY A 104 -21.72 0.25 -5.63
CA GLY A 104 -20.98 1.38 -5.07
C GLY A 104 -21.71 2.71 -5.18
N LYS A 105 -22.58 2.89 -6.18
CA LYS A 105 -23.49 4.04 -6.30
C LYS A 105 -24.43 4.21 -5.09
N ASP A 106 -24.81 3.10 -4.45
CA ASP A 106 -25.69 3.10 -3.27
C ASP A 106 -24.93 3.57 -2.02
N LEU A 107 -23.59 3.51 -2.06
CA LEU A 107 -22.71 3.94 -0.99
C LEU A 107 -22.26 5.41 -1.13
N LEU A 108 -22.61 6.12 -2.21
CA LEU A 108 -22.17 7.50 -2.44
C LEU A 108 -22.90 8.50 -1.52
N GLY A 109 -22.21 9.58 -1.14
CA GLY A 109 -22.73 10.62 -0.24
C GLY A 109 -22.93 10.20 1.22
N LEU A 110 -22.42 9.04 1.65
CA LEU A 110 -22.37 8.65 3.06
C LEU A 110 -21.42 9.55 3.85
N GLU A 111 -21.85 9.92 5.05
CA GLU A 111 -21.05 10.65 6.03
C GLU A 111 -20.19 9.67 6.82
N LEU A 112 -18.89 9.92 6.85
CA LEU A 112 -17.90 9.09 7.52
C LEU A 112 -17.14 9.88 8.58
N GLU A 113 -16.89 9.23 9.70
CA GLU A 113 -15.85 9.61 10.66
C GLU A 113 -14.60 8.77 10.36
N ALA A 114 -13.51 9.42 9.96
CA ALA A 114 -12.28 8.76 9.56
C ALA A 114 -11.16 8.99 10.59
N PRO A 115 -10.29 8.00 10.84
CA PRO A 115 -9.17 8.15 11.77
C PRO A 115 -8.18 9.25 11.36
N LEU A 116 -7.53 9.88 12.34
CA LEU A 116 -6.43 10.86 12.22
C LEU A 116 -6.70 12.17 11.44
N THR A 117 -7.71 12.24 10.58
CA THR A 117 -8.01 13.45 9.81
C THR A 117 -8.50 14.58 10.70
N PHE A 118 -8.15 15.82 10.31
CA PHE A 118 -8.68 17.03 10.94
C PHE A 118 -10.14 17.30 10.58
N ASN A 119 -10.64 16.64 9.52
CA ASN A 119 -12.02 16.78 9.06
C ASN A 119 -12.96 15.95 9.95
N LYS A 120 -13.86 16.63 10.67
CA LYS A 120 -14.85 15.95 11.54
C LYS A 120 -15.74 14.96 10.80
N VAL A 121 -16.07 15.27 9.54
CA VAL A 121 -16.86 14.44 8.65
C VAL A 121 -16.22 14.49 7.27
N ILE A 122 -16.08 13.34 6.64
CA ILE A 122 -15.74 13.19 5.22
C ILE A 122 -16.84 12.41 4.49
N TYR A 123 -16.82 12.39 3.16
CA TYR A 123 -17.86 11.73 2.37
C TYR A 123 -17.31 10.66 1.44
N THR A 124 -18.14 9.67 1.10
CA THR A 124 -17.91 8.73 0.01
C THR A 124 -18.19 9.40 -1.34
N LEU A 125 -17.20 9.46 -2.21
CA LEU A 125 -17.24 10.09 -3.53
C LEU A 125 -16.88 9.08 -4.63
N PRO A 126 -17.36 9.28 -5.88
CA PRO A 126 -17.11 8.34 -6.96
C PRO A 126 -15.69 8.46 -7.52
N MET A 127 -15.05 7.32 -7.76
CA MET A 127 -13.78 7.23 -8.50
C MET A 127 -13.83 6.06 -9.49
N LEU A 128 -13.68 6.36 -10.78
CA LEU A 128 -13.89 5.39 -11.87
C LEU A 128 -12.68 4.52 -12.19
N THR A 129 -11.54 4.79 -11.57
CA THR A 129 -10.26 4.09 -11.82
C THR A 129 -9.95 3.04 -10.77
N ILE A 130 -10.78 2.91 -9.71
CA ILE A 130 -10.65 1.85 -8.72
C ILE A 130 -10.88 0.50 -9.39
N LYS A 131 -10.00 -0.45 -9.09
CA LYS A 131 -10.11 -1.83 -9.56
C LYS A 131 -10.67 -2.71 -8.45
N GLU A 132 -11.53 -3.66 -8.81
CA GLU A 132 -12.10 -4.65 -7.88
C GLU A 132 -11.08 -5.71 -7.43
N ASP A 133 -9.99 -5.85 -8.18
CA ASP A 133 -8.96 -6.86 -8.01
C ASP A 133 -7.79 -6.41 -7.12
N LYS A 134 -7.92 -5.31 -6.38
CA LYS A 134 -6.90 -4.85 -5.41
C LYS A 134 -7.52 -4.31 -4.13
N GLY A 135 -6.99 -4.77 -3.00
CA GLY A 135 -7.43 -4.33 -1.68
C GLY A 135 -8.91 -4.60 -1.45
N THR A 136 -9.62 -3.65 -0.85
CA THR A 136 -11.03 -3.78 -0.43
C THR A 136 -12.05 -3.21 -1.42
N GLY A 137 -11.59 -2.64 -2.53
CA GLY A 137 -12.40 -1.82 -3.45
C GLY A 137 -12.85 -0.47 -2.87
N ILE A 138 -12.38 -0.12 -1.67
CA ILE A 138 -12.59 1.19 -1.02
C ILE A 138 -11.21 1.81 -0.80
N VAL A 139 -11.06 3.07 -1.19
CA VAL A 139 -9.76 3.78 -1.14
C VAL A 139 -9.89 5.05 -0.31
N THR A 140 -8.92 5.29 0.58
CA THR A 140 -8.83 6.57 1.31
C THR A 140 -8.38 7.68 0.36
N SER A 141 -9.00 8.86 0.43
CA SER A 141 -8.57 10.01 -0.40
C SER A 141 -7.66 10.94 0.37
N VAL A 142 -6.38 10.96 0.02
CA VAL A 142 -5.37 11.87 0.56
C VAL A 142 -4.77 12.70 -0.59
N PRO A 143 -5.49 13.71 -1.11
CA PRO A 143 -5.10 14.45 -2.31
C PRO A 143 -3.81 15.28 -2.15
N SER A 144 -3.30 15.45 -0.93
CA SER A 144 -1.97 16.03 -0.68
C SER A 144 -0.82 15.09 -1.06
N ASP A 145 -1.06 13.77 -1.02
CA ASP A 145 -0.02 12.72 -1.10
C ASP A 145 -0.33 11.64 -2.15
N SER A 146 -1.44 11.77 -2.88
CA SER A 146 -1.90 10.87 -3.93
C SER A 146 -2.40 11.65 -5.16
N PRO A 147 -1.72 11.51 -6.32
CA PRO A 147 -2.13 12.18 -7.55
C PRO A 147 -3.50 11.79 -8.07
N ASP A 148 -3.84 10.50 -7.97
CA ASP A 148 -5.14 9.96 -8.34
C ASP A 148 -6.27 10.61 -7.54
N ASP A 149 -6.07 10.78 -6.24
CA ASP A 149 -7.04 11.40 -5.32
C ASP A 149 -7.23 12.88 -5.66
N TYR A 150 -6.13 13.60 -5.90
CA TYR A 150 -6.18 15.00 -6.31
C TYR A 150 -6.93 15.17 -7.64
N ALA A 151 -6.61 14.35 -8.64
CA ALA A 151 -7.24 14.41 -9.96
C ALA A 151 -8.74 14.16 -9.87
N ALA A 152 -9.16 13.10 -9.18
CA ALA A 152 -10.57 12.75 -8.99
C ALA A 152 -11.34 13.84 -8.23
N LEU A 153 -10.74 14.41 -7.17
CA LEU A 153 -11.33 15.51 -6.41
C LEU A 153 -11.48 16.78 -7.26
N VAL A 154 -10.45 17.15 -8.03
CA VAL A 154 -10.49 18.31 -8.93
C VAL A 154 -11.54 18.12 -10.03
N ASP A 155 -11.66 16.92 -10.57
CA ASP A 155 -12.70 16.60 -11.56
C ASP A 155 -14.10 16.80 -10.97
N LEU A 156 -14.33 16.29 -9.76
CA LEU A 156 -15.59 16.52 -9.05
C LEU A 156 -15.83 17.99 -8.73
N LYS A 157 -14.80 18.81 -8.47
CA LYS A 157 -14.95 20.26 -8.26
C LYS A 157 -15.28 21.03 -9.52
N LYS A 158 -14.61 20.71 -10.63
CA LYS A 158 -14.76 21.43 -11.90
C LYS A 158 -16.05 21.06 -12.64
N LYS A 159 -16.49 19.80 -12.54
CA LYS A 159 -17.57 19.26 -13.36
C LYS A 159 -18.85 19.12 -12.53
N GLN A 160 -19.64 20.18 -12.41
CA GLN A 160 -20.97 20.12 -11.78
C GLN A 160 -21.86 18.98 -12.35
N PRO A 161 -21.92 18.74 -13.68
CA PRO A 161 -22.71 17.62 -14.22
C PRO A 161 -22.25 16.24 -13.71
N LEU A 162 -20.98 16.09 -13.35
CA LEU A 162 -20.46 14.86 -12.77
C LEU A 162 -20.98 14.65 -11.34
N ARG A 163 -21.09 15.74 -10.56
CA ARG A 163 -21.67 15.70 -9.21
C ARG A 163 -23.17 15.36 -9.28
N GLU A 164 -23.91 16.03 -10.16
CA GLU A 164 -25.34 15.80 -10.38
C GLU A 164 -25.64 14.36 -10.81
N LYS A 165 -24.82 13.79 -11.71
CA LYS A 165 -24.94 12.38 -12.16
C LYS A 165 -24.96 11.39 -10.98
N TYR A 166 -24.19 11.66 -9.94
CA TYR A 166 -24.01 10.76 -8.80
C TYR A 166 -24.70 11.25 -7.51
N GLY A 167 -25.53 12.29 -7.58
CA GLY A 167 -26.24 12.83 -6.42
C GLY A 167 -25.33 13.45 -5.36
N ILE A 168 -24.13 13.90 -5.74
CA ILE A 168 -23.16 14.53 -4.85
C ILE A 168 -23.45 16.02 -4.73
N THR A 169 -23.57 16.53 -3.51
CA THR A 169 -23.82 17.97 -3.26
C THR A 169 -22.51 18.76 -3.18
N ASP A 170 -22.57 20.08 -3.39
CA ASP A 170 -21.39 20.95 -3.38
C ASP A 170 -20.67 20.95 -2.01
N GLU A 171 -21.41 20.88 -0.91
CA GLU A 171 -20.90 20.74 0.46
C GLU A 171 -20.06 19.47 0.68
N MET A 172 -20.27 18.41 -0.10
CA MET A 172 -19.49 17.17 0.00
C MET A 172 -18.11 17.28 -0.69
N VAL A 173 -17.86 18.34 -1.46
CA VAL A 173 -16.69 18.43 -2.36
C VAL A 173 -15.96 19.76 -2.23
N LEU A 174 -16.67 20.88 -2.31
CA LEU A 174 -16.10 22.21 -2.39
C LEU A 174 -15.35 22.67 -1.12
N PRO A 175 -15.79 22.33 0.12
CA PRO A 175 -15.08 22.72 1.33
C PRO A 175 -13.68 22.12 1.44
N TYR A 176 -13.45 20.96 0.83
CA TYR A 176 -12.16 20.28 0.83
C TYR A 176 -11.23 20.90 -0.20
N ASN A 177 -10.86 22.17 -0.03
CA ASN A 177 -9.83 22.80 -0.85
C ASN A 177 -8.47 22.24 -0.48
N PRO A 178 -7.79 21.51 -1.40
CA PRO A 178 -6.36 21.48 -1.29
C PRO A 178 -5.91 22.93 -1.39
N ILE A 179 -5.21 23.45 -0.37
CA ILE A 179 -4.44 24.68 -0.48
C ILE A 179 -3.18 24.35 -1.31
N THR A 180 -3.41 23.77 -2.48
CA THR A 180 -2.38 23.12 -3.30
C THR A 180 -2.71 23.47 -4.74
N TYR A 181 -1.82 24.24 -5.36
CA TYR A 181 -1.91 24.56 -6.77
C TYR A 181 -1.28 23.43 -7.58
N ALA A 182 -1.93 23.03 -8.67
CA ALA A 182 -1.29 22.16 -9.66
C ALA A 182 -0.35 23.01 -10.52
N LEU A 183 0.95 22.73 -10.43
CA LEU A 183 2.00 23.45 -11.14
C LEU A 183 2.67 22.53 -12.18
N PRO A 184 3.14 23.07 -13.31
CA PRO A 184 3.76 22.27 -14.37
C PRO A 184 5.16 21.85 -13.97
N ILE A 185 5.46 20.58 -14.21
CA ILE A 185 6.80 20.00 -14.11
C ILE A 185 7.07 19.19 -15.38
N LEU A 186 8.23 19.40 -16.00
CA LEU A 186 8.55 18.89 -17.34
C LEU A 186 9.32 17.55 -17.30
N THR A 187 9.52 16.99 -16.10
CA THR A 187 10.30 15.76 -15.87
C THR A 187 9.43 14.52 -15.65
N ILE A 188 8.11 14.67 -15.62
CA ILE A 188 7.19 13.52 -15.52
C ILE A 188 7.35 12.65 -16.77
N LYS A 189 7.47 11.34 -16.57
CA LYS A 189 7.56 10.36 -17.66
C LYS A 189 6.14 9.96 -18.08
N GLU A 190 5.87 10.02 -19.38
CA GLU A 190 4.54 9.72 -19.94
C GLU A 190 4.15 8.23 -19.84
N ASP A 191 5.13 7.34 -19.66
CA ASP A 191 4.94 5.89 -19.52
C ASP A 191 4.80 5.42 -18.07
N LYS A 192 4.73 6.35 -17.10
CA LYS A 192 4.60 6.05 -15.66
C LYS A 192 3.55 6.93 -14.99
N ASP A 193 2.69 6.30 -14.19
CA ASP A 193 1.66 6.92 -13.34
C ASP A 193 0.63 7.78 -14.12
N THR A 194 0.00 8.75 -13.43
CA THR A 194 -1.19 9.49 -13.88
C THR A 194 -0.89 10.80 -14.60
N GLY A 195 0.40 11.13 -14.81
CA GLY A 195 0.83 12.43 -15.31
C GLY A 195 0.74 13.57 -14.28
N ILE A 196 0.37 13.28 -13.04
CA ILE A 196 0.31 14.21 -11.91
C ILE A 196 1.16 13.64 -10.79
N VAL A 197 1.93 14.47 -10.08
CA VAL A 197 2.75 14.06 -8.93
C VAL A 197 2.61 15.06 -7.79
N THR A 198 2.78 14.59 -6.56
CA THR A 198 2.80 15.43 -5.36
C THR A 198 4.09 16.23 -5.31
N SER A 199 4.01 17.51 -4.96
CA SER A 199 5.19 18.39 -4.90
C SER A 199 5.68 18.51 -3.46
N VAL A 200 6.90 18.04 -3.19
CA VAL A 200 7.59 18.18 -1.89
C VAL A 200 8.96 18.85 -2.10
N PRO A 201 9.02 20.18 -2.37
CA PRO A 201 10.25 20.88 -2.75
C PRO A 201 11.36 20.91 -1.69
N SER A 202 11.08 20.48 -0.46
CA SER A 202 12.08 20.30 0.60
C SER A 202 12.91 19.04 0.43
N ASP A 203 12.31 17.98 -0.12
CA ASP A 203 12.84 16.62 -0.09
C ASP A 203 12.99 16.00 -1.49
N SER A 204 12.32 16.58 -2.50
CA SER A 204 12.39 16.18 -3.91
C SER A 204 13.16 17.20 -4.75
N PRO A 205 14.34 16.84 -5.30
CA PRO A 205 15.12 17.71 -6.17
C PRO A 205 14.39 18.13 -7.45
N ASP A 206 13.58 17.23 -8.03
CA ASP A 206 12.74 17.50 -9.20
C ASP A 206 11.74 18.62 -8.91
N ASP A 207 11.03 18.52 -7.78
CA ASP A 207 10.01 19.49 -7.38
C ASP A 207 10.63 20.84 -7.05
N TYR A 208 11.77 20.84 -6.36
CA TYR A 208 12.50 22.08 -6.07
C TYR A 208 12.96 22.78 -7.35
N ALA A 209 13.50 22.03 -8.32
CA ALA A 209 13.92 22.59 -9.60
C ALA A 209 12.75 23.19 -10.38
N ALA A 210 11.60 22.52 -10.40
CA ALA A 210 10.37 23.03 -11.03
C ALA A 210 9.86 24.30 -10.34
N LEU A 211 9.84 24.33 -9.00
CA LEU A 211 9.46 25.50 -8.22
C LEU A 211 10.40 26.70 -8.46
N VAL A 212 11.71 26.46 -8.46
CA VAL A 212 12.74 27.49 -8.75
C VAL A 212 12.57 28.06 -10.15
N ASP A 213 12.30 27.21 -11.14
CA ASP A 213 12.03 27.64 -12.50
C ASP A 213 10.79 28.52 -12.60
N LEU A 214 9.69 28.12 -11.96
CA LEU A 214 8.46 28.93 -11.93
C LEU A 214 8.67 30.27 -11.21
N LYS A 215 9.46 30.31 -10.13
CA LYS A 215 9.80 31.57 -9.44
C LYS A 215 10.67 32.50 -10.29
N LYS A 216 11.65 31.97 -11.01
CA LYS A 216 12.61 32.77 -11.79
C LYS A 216 12.07 33.19 -13.15
N LYS A 217 11.26 32.35 -13.80
CA LYS A 217 10.87 32.51 -15.20
C LYS A 217 9.41 32.98 -15.28
N GLN A 218 9.19 34.31 -15.23
CA GLN A 218 7.86 34.88 -15.50
C GLN A 218 7.24 34.41 -16.83
N PRO A 219 7.98 34.32 -17.96
CA PRO A 219 7.40 33.79 -19.21
C PRO A 219 6.91 32.34 -19.10
N LEU A 220 7.50 31.53 -18.20
CA LEU A 220 7.06 30.16 -17.96
C LEU A 220 5.70 30.15 -17.24
N ARG A 221 5.50 31.05 -16.28
CA ARG A 221 4.22 31.21 -15.58
C ARG A 221 3.13 31.70 -16.53
N GLU A 222 3.42 32.70 -17.35
CA GLU A 222 2.51 33.23 -18.36
C GLU A 222 2.10 32.15 -19.39
N LYS A 223 3.06 31.33 -19.86
CA LYS A 223 2.81 30.22 -20.79
C LYS A 223 1.73 29.25 -20.30
N TYR A 224 1.69 28.99 -18.99
CA TYR A 224 0.77 28.02 -18.38
C TYR A 224 -0.38 28.67 -17.61
N GLY A 225 -0.55 30.00 -17.70
CA GLY A 225 -1.63 30.72 -17.02
C GLY A 225 -1.53 30.73 -15.49
N ILE A 226 -0.31 30.68 -14.95
CA ILE A 226 -0.04 30.61 -13.50
C ILE A 226 0.16 32.03 -12.97
N THR A 227 -0.57 32.40 -11.92
CA THR A 227 -0.42 33.73 -11.30
C THR A 227 0.72 33.75 -10.29
N ASP A 228 1.23 34.95 -10.00
CA ASP A 228 2.30 35.16 -9.02
C ASP A 228 1.96 34.60 -7.64
N GLU A 229 0.71 34.76 -7.23
CA GLU A 229 0.16 34.28 -5.96
C GLU A 229 0.23 32.76 -5.80
N MET A 230 0.24 32.01 -6.92
CA MET A 230 0.31 30.55 -6.91
C MET A 230 1.72 29.99 -6.64
N VAL A 231 2.75 30.82 -6.75
CA VAL A 231 4.15 30.35 -6.78
C VAL A 231 5.05 31.15 -5.83
N LEU A 232 5.03 32.49 -5.92
CA LEU A 232 6.01 33.33 -5.23
C LEU A 232 5.96 33.22 -3.70
N PRO A 233 4.77 33.12 -3.05
CA PRO A 233 4.69 33.00 -1.59
C PRO A 233 5.23 31.67 -1.03
N TYR A 234 5.31 30.62 -1.85
CA TYR A 234 5.57 29.26 -1.39
C TYR A 234 7.05 28.95 -1.39
N ASN A 235 7.68 28.84 -0.21
CA ASN A 235 9.04 28.35 -0.05
C ASN A 235 9.03 26.88 0.41
N PRO A 236 10.10 26.10 0.14
CA PRO A 236 10.25 24.76 0.71
C PRO A 236 10.05 24.77 2.23
N ILE A 237 9.24 23.84 2.73
CA ILE A 237 8.93 23.70 4.16
C ILE A 237 9.77 22.53 4.69
N PRO A 238 10.58 22.70 5.74
CA PRO A 238 11.39 21.61 6.26
C PRO A 238 10.51 20.53 6.93
N ILE A 239 10.41 19.36 6.31
CA ILE A 239 9.64 18.21 6.81
C ILE A 239 10.58 17.15 7.38
N ILE A 240 11.70 16.88 6.71
CA ILE A 240 12.67 15.84 7.07
C ILE A 240 14.04 16.47 7.30
N GLN A 241 14.73 16.03 8.35
CA GLN A 241 16.14 16.33 8.59
C GLN A 241 16.98 15.12 8.26
N VAL A 242 17.93 15.29 7.34
CA VAL A 242 18.95 14.29 7.02
C VAL A 242 20.29 14.79 7.58
N PRO A 243 20.98 14.05 8.47
CA PRO A 243 22.17 14.53 9.16
C PRO A 243 23.27 15.13 8.26
N GLU A 244 23.49 14.53 7.08
CA GLU A 244 24.52 14.97 6.12
C GLU A 244 24.11 16.19 5.27
N PHE A 245 22.80 16.42 5.10
CA PHE A 245 22.26 17.40 4.13
C PHE A 245 21.38 18.48 4.77
N GLY A 246 21.12 18.41 6.07
CA GLY A 246 20.27 19.35 6.79
C GLY A 246 18.77 19.08 6.62
N ASN A 247 17.96 20.12 6.78
CA ASN A 247 16.48 20.05 6.81
C ASN A 247 15.81 20.45 5.49
N LEU A 248 16.60 20.70 4.45
CA LEU A 248 16.17 21.04 3.09
C LEU A 248 17.03 20.26 2.08
N LEU A 249 16.98 18.94 2.18
CA LEU A 249 17.80 17.99 1.40
C LEU A 249 17.81 18.32 -0.10
N ALA A 250 16.64 18.58 -0.68
CA ALA A 250 16.51 18.90 -2.11
C ALA A 250 17.23 20.19 -2.48
N VAL A 251 17.14 21.22 -1.62
CA VAL A 251 17.82 22.51 -1.82
C VAL A 251 19.33 22.34 -1.76
N THR A 252 19.82 21.62 -0.75
CA THR A 252 21.25 21.34 -0.57
C THR A 252 21.83 20.56 -1.74
N LEU A 253 21.15 19.50 -2.20
CA LEU A 253 21.59 18.73 -3.36
C LEU A 253 21.56 19.55 -4.66
N TYR A 254 20.52 20.38 -4.83
CA TYR A 254 20.40 21.28 -5.98
C TYR A 254 21.60 22.24 -6.08
N GLU A 255 22.03 22.80 -4.95
CA GLU A 255 23.20 23.67 -4.88
C GLU A 255 24.52 22.92 -5.07
N GLN A 256 24.71 21.78 -4.40
CA GLN A 256 25.93 20.96 -4.48
C GLN A 256 26.20 20.45 -5.90
N LEU A 257 25.16 19.95 -6.58
CA LEU A 257 25.25 19.44 -7.95
C LEU A 257 25.18 20.57 -9.01
N LYS A 258 25.03 21.83 -8.57
CA LYS A 258 24.93 23.02 -9.43
C LYS A 258 23.85 22.86 -10.49
N ILE A 259 22.65 22.46 -10.06
CA ILE A 259 21.46 22.36 -10.91
C ILE A 259 20.98 23.78 -11.21
N GLN A 260 20.52 24.04 -12.43
CA GLN A 260 20.07 25.38 -12.85
C GLN A 260 18.63 25.40 -13.34
N SER A 261 18.09 24.24 -13.74
CA SER A 261 16.80 24.13 -14.39
C SER A 261 16.21 22.74 -14.17
N GLN A 262 14.88 22.62 -14.23
CA GLN A 262 14.20 21.32 -14.23
C GLN A 262 14.55 20.46 -15.47
N ASN A 263 15.24 21.04 -16.46
CA ASN A 263 15.72 20.32 -17.66
C ASN A 263 17.05 19.57 -17.45
N ASP A 264 17.72 19.72 -16.30
CA ASP A 264 19.03 19.10 -16.01
C ASP A 264 18.89 17.60 -15.63
N LYS A 265 18.31 16.80 -16.53
CA LYS A 265 17.84 15.43 -16.27
C LYS A 265 18.88 14.50 -15.62
N VAL A 266 20.14 14.58 -16.05
CA VAL A 266 21.22 13.70 -15.53
C VAL A 266 21.51 14.02 -14.06
N LYS A 267 21.67 15.30 -13.74
CA LYS A 267 21.95 15.76 -12.36
C LYS A 267 20.76 15.55 -11.44
N LEU A 268 19.54 15.76 -11.95
CA LEU A 268 18.31 15.53 -11.20
C LEU A 268 18.10 14.05 -10.88
N ALA A 269 18.43 13.15 -11.81
CA ALA A 269 18.38 11.71 -11.55
C ALA A 269 19.35 11.30 -10.42
N GLU A 270 20.59 11.79 -10.46
CA GLU A 270 21.58 11.58 -9.39
C GLU A 270 21.09 12.15 -8.05
N ALA A 271 20.63 13.41 -8.04
CA ALA A 271 20.09 14.05 -6.85
C ALA A 271 18.92 13.26 -6.25
N LYS A 272 18.01 12.78 -7.10
CA LYS A 272 16.82 12.02 -6.70
C LYS A 272 17.18 10.69 -6.06
N GLU A 273 18.16 9.97 -6.61
CA GLU A 273 18.62 8.69 -6.05
C GLU A 273 19.22 8.89 -4.65
N ILE A 274 20.08 9.90 -4.50
CA ILE A 274 20.65 10.27 -3.20
C ILE A 274 19.54 10.66 -2.22
N ALA A 275 18.64 11.56 -2.64
CA ALA A 275 17.57 12.07 -1.79
C ALA A 275 16.63 10.96 -1.31
N TYR A 276 16.27 10.03 -2.20
CA TYR A 276 15.38 8.91 -1.89
C TYR A 276 15.99 7.96 -0.86
N LEU A 277 17.22 7.50 -1.11
CA LEU A 277 17.90 6.56 -0.21
C LEU A 277 18.19 7.21 1.14
N LYS A 278 18.80 8.40 1.16
CA LYS A 278 19.17 9.08 2.40
C LYS A 278 17.95 9.56 3.18
N GLY A 279 16.93 10.09 2.49
CA GLY A 279 15.68 10.50 3.11
C GLY A 279 14.95 9.36 3.81
N PHE A 280 14.98 8.15 3.24
CA PHE A 280 14.34 6.99 3.85
C PHE A 280 15.10 6.42 5.06
N TYR A 281 16.41 6.15 4.91
CA TYR A 281 17.20 5.46 5.95
C TYR A 281 17.71 6.39 7.07
N ASP A 282 18.09 7.62 6.71
CA ASP A 282 18.74 8.57 7.61
C ASP A 282 17.81 9.74 8.01
N GLY A 283 16.70 9.92 7.29
CA GLY A 283 15.77 11.02 7.52
C GLY A 283 15.05 10.93 8.87
N VAL A 284 14.94 12.08 9.54
CA VAL A 284 14.24 12.27 10.81
C VAL A 284 13.12 13.29 10.61
N LEU A 285 11.89 12.94 11.01
CA LEU A 285 10.74 13.83 10.84
C LEU A 285 10.84 15.05 11.78
N LEU A 286 10.55 16.24 11.26
CA LEU A 286 10.63 17.51 11.99
C LEU A 286 9.30 18.06 12.48
N VAL A 287 8.20 17.50 11.98
CA VAL A 287 6.84 18.02 12.15
C VAL A 287 5.90 16.95 12.71
N GLY A 288 4.77 17.40 13.25
CA GLY A 288 3.71 16.51 13.74
C GLY A 288 4.04 15.72 15.02
N PRO A 289 3.15 14.79 15.42
CA PRO A 289 3.26 14.02 16.67
C PRO A 289 4.50 13.12 16.77
N HIS A 290 5.09 12.75 15.64
CA HIS A 290 6.25 11.86 15.56
C HIS A 290 7.57 12.59 15.30
N LYS A 291 7.61 13.90 15.58
CA LYS A 291 8.83 14.70 15.49
C LYS A 291 9.99 14.02 16.23
N GLY A 292 11.14 13.93 15.57
CA GLY A 292 12.37 13.32 16.09
C GLY A 292 12.51 11.83 15.82
N LYS A 293 11.53 11.17 15.17
CA LYS A 293 11.62 9.76 14.78
C LYS A 293 12.11 9.59 13.34
N LYS A 294 12.76 8.46 13.06
CA LYS A 294 13.24 8.13 11.70
C LYS A 294 12.09 7.82 10.74
N ILE A 295 12.22 8.24 9.48
CA ILE A 295 11.21 8.05 8.43
C ILE A 295 10.89 6.56 8.21
N GLN A 296 11.92 5.70 8.12
CA GLN A 296 11.73 4.26 8.01
C GLN A 296 10.89 3.62 9.14
N ASP A 297 10.87 4.24 10.33
CA ASP A 297 10.21 3.68 11.52
C ASP A 297 8.79 4.24 11.71
N ILE A 298 8.49 5.41 11.11
CA ILE A 298 7.22 6.12 11.31
C ILE A 298 6.04 5.35 10.74
N LYS A 299 6.18 4.75 9.55
CA LYS A 299 5.09 3.98 8.92
C LYS A 299 4.59 2.86 9.84
N LYS A 300 5.51 2.04 10.36
CA LYS A 300 5.17 0.94 11.29
C LYS A 300 4.64 1.46 12.63
N LEU A 301 5.18 2.58 13.11
CA LEU A 301 4.70 3.19 14.34
C LEU A 301 3.25 3.69 14.22
N VAL A 302 2.93 4.49 13.19
CA VAL A 302 1.58 5.02 12.98
C VAL A 302 0.59 3.87 12.80
N GLN A 303 0.95 2.88 11.97
CA GLN A 303 0.17 1.65 11.82
C GLN A 303 -0.12 1.00 13.19
N LYS A 304 0.90 0.80 14.01
CA LYS A 304 0.76 0.20 15.34
C LYS A 304 -0.11 1.03 16.27
N GLU A 305 0.04 2.36 16.27
CA GLU A 305 -0.80 3.26 17.07
C GLU A 305 -2.27 3.17 16.65
N MET A 306 -2.56 3.18 15.36
CA MET A 306 -3.93 3.05 14.81
C MET A 306 -4.54 1.66 15.08
N VAL A 307 -3.72 0.60 15.02
CA VAL A 307 -4.17 -0.76 15.36
C VAL A 307 -4.48 -0.86 16.85
N ASN A 308 -3.64 -0.30 17.71
CA ASN A 308 -3.85 -0.31 19.16
C ASN A 308 -5.07 0.54 19.59
N SER A 309 -5.37 1.63 18.89
CA SER A 309 -6.56 2.46 19.14
C SER A 309 -7.86 1.83 18.58
N GLY A 310 -7.76 0.75 17.80
CA GLY A 310 -8.90 0.10 17.15
C GLY A 310 -9.45 0.86 15.93
N GLU A 311 -8.69 1.85 15.43
CA GLU A 311 -8.98 2.66 14.25
C GLU A 311 -8.52 2.00 12.94
N ALA A 312 -7.60 1.04 13.03
CA ALA A 312 -7.15 0.23 11.91
C ALA A 312 -6.96 -1.24 12.30
N VAL A 313 -6.83 -2.11 11.31
CA VAL A 313 -6.48 -3.53 11.48
C VAL A 313 -5.51 -3.97 10.38
N ILE A 314 -4.72 -5.00 10.65
CA ILE A 314 -3.80 -5.57 9.66
C ILE A 314 -4.57 -6.52 8.74
N TYR A 315 -4.29 -6.43 7.44
CA TYR A 315 -4.87 -7.27 6.40
C TYR A 315 -3.79 -7.70 5.43
N TYR A 316 -3.81 -8.96 5.05
CA TYR A 316 -2.89 -9.49 4.05
C TYR A 316 -3.64 -9.85 2.77
N GLU A 317 -3.02 -9.57 1.63
CA GLU A 317 -3.53 -9.95 0.31
C GLU A 317 -2.40 -10.52 -0.54
N PRO A 318 -2.65 -11.48 -1.44
CA PRO A 318 -1.64 -11.85 -2.42
C PRO A 318 -1.23 -10.62 -3.24
N GLU A 319 0.07 -10.33 -3.37
CA GLU A 319 0.56 -9.15 -4.12
C GLU A 319 0.04 -9.13 -5.58
N LYS A 320 -0.18 -10.32 -6.14
CA LYS A 320 -0.79 -10.57 -7.43
C LYS A 320 -1.74 -11.76 -7.31
N THR A 321 -2.69 -11.87 -8.24
CA THR A 321 -3.57 -13.05 -8.31
C THR A 321 -2.76 -14.34 -8.41
N ILE A 322 -3.09 -15.29 -7.53
CA ILE A 322 -2.51 -16.63 -7.51
C ILE A 322 -3.65 -17.61 -7.78
N ILE A 323 -3.48 -18.48 -8.78
CA ILE A 323 -4.43 -19.57 -9.04
C ILE A 323 -3.78 -20.88 -8.61
N SER A 324 -4.51 -21.70 -7.86
CA SER A 324 -4.07 -23.04 -7.46
C SER A 324 -4.17 -24.04 -8.60
N ARG A 325 -3.56 -25.22 -8.45
CA ARG A 325 -3.75 -26.34 -9.40
C ARG A 325 -5.18 -26.87 -9.48
N SER A 326 -5.98 -26.68 -8.43
CA SER A 326 -7.41 -27.00 -8.44
C SER A 326 -8.28 -25.90 -9.07
N ASN A 327 -7.66 -24.89 -9.70
CA ASN A 327 -8.33 -23.76 -10.34
C ASN A 327 -9.14 -22.88 -9.37
N ASP A 328 -8.71 -22.83 -8.11
CA ASP A 328 -9.24 -21.89 -7.11
C ASP A 328 -8.32 -20.66 -6.98
N GLU A 329 -8.89 -19.48 -6.81
CA GLU A 329 -8.14 -18.25 -6.54
C GLU A 329 -7.68 -18.27 -5.08
N CYS A 330 -6.37 -18.20 -4.85
CA CYS A 330 -5.80 -18.27 -3.52
C CYS A 330 -5.99 -16.97 -2.74
N VAL A 331 -6.03 -17.10 -1.42
CA VAL A 331 -6.09 -16.01 -0.43
C VAL A 331 -4.91 -16.12 0.54
N VAL A 332 -4.66 -15.10 1.35
CA VAL A 332 -3.73 -15.21 2.48
C VAL A 332 -4.52 -15.65 3.71
N ALA A 333 -4.09 -16.76 4.32
CA ALA A 333 -4.70 -17.30 5.52
C ALA A 333 -3.75 -17.16 6.72
N LEU A 334 -4.32 -16.83 7.88
CA LEU A 334 -3.68 -16.95 9.18
C LEU A 334 -4.08 -18.30 9.77
N CYS A 335 -3.25 -19.32 9.58
CA CYS A 335 -3.53 -20.68 10.03
C CYS A 335 -2.38 -21.26 10.85
N ASN A 336 -2.70 -22.25 11.68
CA ASN A 336 -1.70 -23.07 12.35
C ASN A 336 -1.00 -23.95 11.31
N GLN A 337 0.32 -23.97 11.35
CA GLN A 337 1.11 -24.57 10.28
C GLN A 337 2.51 -24.90 10.81
N TRP A 338 3.01 -26.11 10.53
CA TRP A 338 4.44 -26.39 10.69
C TRP A 338 5.21 -25.74 9.54
N TYR A 339 6.34 -25.11 9.87
CA TYR A 339 7.19 -24.39 8.93
C TYR A 339 8.67 -24.70 9.18
N LEU A 340 9.48 -24.48 8.15
CA LEU A 340 10.94 -24.46 8.22
C LEU A 340 11.40 -23.02 8.43
N ASP A 341 12.17 -22.78 9.48
CA ASP A 341 12.64 -21.44 9.86
C ASP A 341 13.91 -21.05 9.09
N TYR A 342 13.81 -20.87 7.78
CA TYR A 342 14.95 -20.43 6.97
C TYR A 342 15.38 -18.98 7.25
N GLY A 343 14.58 -18.23 8.02
CA GLY A 343 14.90 -16.87 8.45
C GLY A 343 15.92 -16.80 9.59
N GLU A 344 16.24 -17.93 10.24
CA GLU A 344 17.21 -17.97 11.33
C GLU A 344 18.60 -17.49 10.89
N GLU A 345 19.13 -16.46 11.56
CA GLU A 345 20.40 -15.81 11.17
C GLU A 345 21.59 -16.78 11.13
N ASN A 346 21.67 -17.70 12.11
CA ASN A 346 22.76 -18.67 12.16
C ASN A 346 22.68 -19.67 11.01
N TRP A 347 21.49 -20.21 10.73
CA TRP A 347 21.30 -21.16 9.64
C TRP A 347 21.53 -20.50 8.27
N LYS A 348 21.04 -19.27 8.09
CA LYS A 348 21.32 -18.45 6.90
C LYS A 348 22.82 -18.22 6.71
N LYS A 349 23.57 -17.97 7.79
CA LYS A 349 25.03 -17.79 7.72
C LYS A 349 25.75 -19.06 7.27
N GLU A 350 25.37 -20.23 7.78
CA GLU A 350 25.97 -21.51 7.39
C GLU A 350 25.70 -21.85 5.92
N THR A 351 24.47 -21.62 5.46
CA THR A 351 24.08 -21.87 4.06
C THR A 351 24.73 -20.87 3.09
N LEU A 352 24.95 -19.62 3.49
CA LEU A 352 25.76 -18.65 2.73
C LEU A 352 27.22 -19.09 2.60
N GLU A 353 27.80 -19.72 3.63
CA GLU A 353 29.14 -20.30 3.55
C GLU A 353 29.17 -21.50 2.60
N ALA A 354 28.16 -22.36 2.64
CA ALA A 354 28.01 -23.46 1.69
C ALA A 354 27.89 -22.95 0.23
N LEU A 355 27.14 -21.87 0.00
CA LEU A 355 27.01 -21.24 -1.32
C LEU A 355 28.35 -20.75 -1.86
N LYS A 356 29.26 -20.22 -1.03
CA LYS A 356 30.61 -19.81 -1.48
C LYS A 356 31.39 -20.96 -2.09
N ASN A 357 31.20 -22.16 -1.58
CA ASN A 357 31.87 -23.38 -2.04
C ASN A 357 31.14 -24.05 -3.22
N LEU A 358 29.88 -23.69 -3.47
CA LEU A 358 29.10 -24.21 -4.59
C LEU A 358 29.53 -23.56 -5.91
N ASP A 359 29.83 -24.36 -6.92
CA ASP A 359 29.99 -23.87 -8.30
C ASP A 359 28.60 -23.62 -8.90
N THR A 360 28.37 -22.38 -9.34
CA THR A 360 27.09 -21.92 -9.92
C THR A 360 27.16 -21.78 -11.44
N PHE A 361 28.32 -22.05 -12.04
CA PHE A 361 28.60 -21.98 -13.48
C PHE A 361 28.38 -20.60 -14.15
N HIS A 362 27.73 -19.64 -13.46
CA HIS A 362 27.53 -18.27 -13.91
C HIS A 362 27.23 -17.33 -12.74
N ASP A 363 27.79 -16.11 -12.77
CA ASP A 363 27.64 -15.13 -11.67
C ASP A 363 26.19 -14.68 -11.44
N GLU A 364 25.38 -14.64 -12.48
CA GLU A 364 23.95 -14.29 -12.37
C GLU A 364 23.18 -15.30 -11.52
N VAL A 365 23.48 -16.60 -11.64
CA VAL A 365 22.85 -17.64 -10.83
C VAL A 365 23.22 -17.46 -9.36
N ARG A 366 24.48 -17.13 -9.08
CA ARG A 366 24.92 -16.81 -7.71
C ARG A 366 24.19 -15.59 -7.14
N LYS A 367 24.00 -14.53 -7.94
CA LYS A 367 23.23 -13.35 -7.52
C LYS A 367 21.77 -13.69 -7.21
N ASN A 368 21.16 -14.57 -8.00
CA ASN A 368 19.79 -15.04 -7.73
C ASN A 368 19.71 -15.82 -6.42
N PHE A 369 20.67 -16.70 -6.13
CA PHE A 369 20.74 -17.35 -4.81
C PHE A 369 20.80 -16.31 -3.68
N LEU A 370 21.71 -15.34 -3.77
CA LEU A 370 21.86 -14.30 -2.74
C LEU A 370 20.57 -13.51 -2.53
N ALA A 371 19.90 -13.11 -3.62
CA ALA A 371 18.61 -12.44 -3.54
C ALA A 371 17.54 -13.34 -2.87
N CYS A 372 17.50 -14.63 -3.19
CA CYS A 372 16.61 -15.58 -2.53
C CYS A 372 16.93 -15.72 -1.03
N PHE A 373 18.20 -15.80 -0.63
CA PHE A 373 18.58 -15.85 0.79
C PHE A 373 18.13 -14.62 1.58
N ASP A 374 18.10 -13.45 0.96
CA ASP A 374 17.61 -12.21 1.59
C ASP A 374 16.09 -12.11 1.66
N TRP A 375 15.40 -12.77 0.74
CA TRP A 375 13.94 -12.83 0.71
C TRP A 375 13.34 -13.97 1.53
N LEU A 376 14.09 -15.08 1.69
CA LEU A 376 13.60 -16.30 2.33
C LEU A 376 13.51 -16.14 3.85
N HIS A 377 12.34 -16.47 4.38
CA HIS A 377 12.02 -16.48 5.81
C HIS A 377 11.35 -17.81 6.18
N GLU A 378 10.26 -17.80 6.94
CA GLU A 378 9.50 -19.00 7.27
C GLU A 378 8.87 -19.63 6.01
N HIS A 379 9.17 -20.90 5.75
CA HIS A 379 8.56 -21.69 4.68
C HIS A 379 7.60 -22.72 5.25
N ALA A 380 6.30 -22.55 5.02
CA ALA A 380 5.30 -23.48 5.50
C ALA A 380 5.40 -24.84 4.79
N CYS A 381 5.77 -25.89 5.54
CA CYS A 381 6.22 -27.19 5.02
C CYS A 381 5.20 -28.33 5.23
N SER A 382 4.07 -28.04 5.86
CA SER A 382 3.01 -29.01 6.14
C SER A 382 1.76 -28.79 5.28
N ARG A 383 0.95 -29.85 5.09
CA ARG A 383 -0.33 -29.80 4.38
C ARG A 383 -1.28 -30.87 4.92
N THR A 384 -2.58 -30.67 4.76
CA THR A 384 -3.60 -31.62 5.24
C THR A 384 -4.18 -32.49 4.13
N TYR A 385 -3.91 -32.18 2.85
CA TYR A 385 -4.45 -32.89 1.70
C TYR A 385 -3.37 -33.17 0.65
N GLY A 386 -3.51 -34.30 -0.07
CA GLY A 386 -2.59 -34.76 -1.11
C GLY A 386 -1.86 -36.05 -0.74
N LEU A 387 -0.91 -36.46 -1.58
CA LEU A 387 -0.03 -37.61 -1.34
C LEU A 387 1.31 -37.14 -0.79
N GLY A 388 1.87 -37.83 0.19
CA GLY A 388 3.19 -37.54 0.74
C GLY A 388 3.48 -38.35 1.99
N THR A 389 4.55 -37.99 2.69
CA THR A 389 4.93 -38.59 3.97
C THR A 389 4.31 -37.80 5.12
N LYS A 390 3.78 -38.47 6.15
CA LYS A 390 3.27 -37.82 7.35
C LYS A 390 4.39 -37.25 8.22
N LEU A 391 4.14 -36.14 8.90
CA LEU A 391 5.03 -35.68 9.96
C LEU A 391 5.05 -36.72 11.10
N PRO A 392 6.24 -37.15 11.59
CA PRO A 392 6.33 -38.29 12.50
C PRO A 392 5.88 -37.97 13.94
N TRP A 393 5.77 -36.70 14.32
CA TRP A 393 5.27 -36.27 15.62
C TRP A 393 3.85 -35.68 15.57
N ASP A 394 3.30 -35.46 14.38
CA ASP A 394 1.95 -34.95 14.19
C ASP A 394 1.36 -35.49 12.87
N GLU A 395 0.83 -36.71 12.94
CA GLU A 395 0.32 -37.44 11.78
C GLU A 395 -0.92 -36.81 11.11
N SER A 396 -1.46 -35.73 11.69
CA SER A 396 -2.52 -34.93 11.07
C SER A 396 -2.01 -34.15 9.85
N TRP A 397 -0.70 -33.98 9.72
CA TRP A 397 -0.04 -33.27 8.63
C TRP A 397 0.79 -34.19 7.74
N LEU A 398 0.81 -33.89 6.44
CA LEU A 398 1.76 -34.40 5.45
C LEU A 398 2.82 -33.34 5.16
N ILE A 399 4.02 -33.79 4.80
CA ILE A 399 5.11 -32.93 4.30
C ILE A 399 4.77 -32.53 2.86
N GLU A 400 4.96 -31.25 2.54
CA GLU A 400 4.78 -30.73 1.18
C GLU A 400 5.99 -31.01 0.28
N SER A 401 5.76 -31.01 -1.04
CA SER A 401 6.70 -31.56 -2.03
C SER A 401 8.06 -30.85 -2.13
N LEU A 402 8.16 -29.56 -1.78
CA LEU A 402 9.44 -28.84 -1.81
C LEU A 402 10.29 -29.12 -0.57
N SER A 403 9.66 -29.62 0.51
CA SER A 403 10.31 -29.88 1.79
C SER A 403 10.83 -31.31 1.88
N ASP A 404 10.13 -32.29 1.33
CA ASP A 404 10.59 -33.70 1.28
C ASP A 404 11.57 -33.98 0.13
N SER A 405 11.79 -33.03 -0.77
CA SER A 405 12.69 -33.14 -1.93
C SER A 405 14.07 -32.50 -1.75
N THR A 406 14.51 -32.23 -0.52
CA THR A 406 15.74 -31.44 -0.27
C THR A 406 17.02 -32.27 -0.18
N ILE A 407 16.94 -33.50 0.34
CA ILE A 407 18.10 -34.37 0.61
C ILE A 407 17.96 -35.79 0.06
N TYR A 408 16.97 -36.04 -0.81
CA TYR A 408 16.68 -37.36 -1.37
C TYR A 408 17.84 -37.96 -2.18
N MET A 409 18.80 -37.15 -2.61
CA MET A 409 20.02 -37.61 -3.27
C MET A 409 20.83 -38.57 -2.39
N ALA A 410 20.79 -38.41 -1.06
CA ALA A 410 21.41 -39.36 -0.14
C ALA A 410 20.75 -40.74 -0.20
N TYR A 411 19.42 -40.79 -0.35
CA TYR A 411 18.66 -42.04 -0.45
C TYR A 411 19.03 -42.84 -1.71
N TYR A 412 19.34 -42.17 -2.83
CA TYR A 412 19.81 -42.86 -4.05
C TYR A 412 21.06 -43.73 -3.81
N THR A 413 21.90 -43.39 -2.84
CA THR A 413 23.12 -44.15 -2.55
C THR A 413 22.85 -45.53 -1.95
N ILE A 414 21.65 -45.75 -1.40
CA ILE A 414 21.28 -46.99 -0.69
C ILE A 414 20.03 -47.66 -1.26
N THR A 415 19.27 -47.01 -2.15
CA THR A 415 17.98 -47.54 -2.64
C THR A 415 18.06 -48.88 -3.36
N TYR A 416 19.23 -49.29 -3.85
CA TYR A 416 19.39 -50.60 -4.49
C TYR A 416 19.58 -51.75 -3.48
N LEU A 417 19.79 -51.41 -2.20
CA LEU A 417 19.97 -52.34 -1.08
C LEU A 417 18.73 -52.45 -0.19
N LEU A 418 17.83 -51.46 -0.25
CA LEU A 418 16.54 -51.42 0.45
C LEU A 418 15.45 -52.02 -0.45
#